data_AF-A0A7D7FGG4-F1
#
_entry.id   AF-A0A7D7FGG4-F1
#
_cell.length_a   1.000
_cell.length_b   1.000
_cell.length_c   1.000
_cell.angle_alpha   90.00
_cell.angle_beta   90.00
_cell.angle_gamma   90.00
#
_symmetry.space_group_name_H-M   'P 1'
#
loop_
_entity.id
_entity.type
_entity.pdbx_description
1 polymer ?
#
loop_
_entity_poly.entity_id
_entity_poly.type
_entity_poly.pdbx_seq_one_letter_code
_entity_poly.pdbx_strand_id
1 'polypeptide(L)'
;MFTMVSGLQNYSEQAIQAARYIGQGFMVTLDHMNRLPMTIQYPYEKLIPSERFRGRIHFEFDKCIACEVCVRVCPINLPVVDWELKKDIKKKQLKSYSIDFGICIFCGNCVEYCPTNCLSMTEEYELSIYDRHDLNYDQIALGRLPISVIEDSTIKTISNLSYLSKGNIKGHSNSRNVTKFFC
;
A
#
# COMPACT_ATOMS: atom_id res chain seq x y z
N MET A 1 -53.62 23.40 -36.17
CA MET A 1 -53.90 23.07 -34.76
C MET A 1 -53.34 21.70 -34.36
N PHE A 2 -53.50 20.65 -35.18
CA PHE A 2 -53.03 19.29 -34.87
C PHE A 2 -51.51 19.14 -34.63
N THR A 3 -50.66 19.91 -35.32
CA THR A 3 -49.19 19.83 -35.19
C THR A 3 -48.65 20.32 -33.84
N MET A 4 -49.33 21.30 -33.22
CA MET A 4 -48.99 21.82 -31.89
C MET A 4 -49.34 20.79 -30.79
N VAL A 5 -50.44 20.06 -30.96
CA VAL A 5 -50.89 19.03 -30.01
C VAL A 5 -49.95 17.83 -30.01
N SER A 6 -49.51 17.38 -31.19
CA SER A 6 -48.53 16.28 -31.31
C SER A 6 -47.16 16.65 -30.74
N GLY A 7 -46.74 17.92 -30.87
CA GLY A 7 -45.48 18.39 -30.28
C GLY A 7 -45.48 18.36 -28.74
N LEU A 8 -46.60 18.78 -28.13
CA LEU A 8 -46.80 18.72 -26.68
C LEU A 8 -46.84 17.27 -26.15
N GLN A 9 -47.46 16.35 -26.89
CA GLN A 9 -47.48 14.93 -26.55
C GLN A 9 -46.06 14.33 -26.55
N ASN A 10 -45.28 14.55 -27.62
CA ASN A 10 -43.91 14.05 -27.72
C ASN A 10 -43.00 14.61 -26.61
N TYR A 11 -43.14 15.90 -26.28
CA TYR A 11 -42.39 16.51 -25.17
C TYR A 11 -42.75 15.90 -23.82
N SER A 12 -44.03 15.60 -23.58
CA SER A 12 -44.48 14.95 -22.35
C SER A 12 -43.95 13.52 -22.20
N GLU A 13 -43.88 12.76 -23.30
CA GLU A 13 -43.30 11.42 -23.32
C GLU A 13 -41.80 11.44 -23.00
N GLN A 14 -41.07 12.39 -23.60
CA GLN A 14 -39.65 12.60 -23.31
C GLN A 14 -39.41 12.98 -21.84
N ALA A 15 -40.24 13.87 -21.28
CA ALA A 15 -40.14 14.27 -19.88
C ALA A 15 -40.42 13.10 -18.92
N ILE A 16 -41.41 12.26 -19.20
CA ILE A 16 -41.71 11.06 -18.41
C ILE A 16 -40.57 10.05 -18.50
N GLN A 17 -40.00 9.87 -19.70
CA GLN A 17 -38.86 8.97 -19.90
C GLN A 17 -37.62 9.45 -19.12
N ALA A 18 -37.32 10.75 -19.16
CA ALA A 18 -36.25 11.35 -18.38
C ALA A 18 -36.49 11.17 -16.86
N ALA A 19 -37.71 11.42 -16.39
CA ALA A 19 -38.07 11.22 -14.97
C ALA A 19 -37.91 9.75 -14.53
N ARG A 20 -38.25 8.78 -15.40
CA ARG A 20 -38.03 7.35 -15.13
C ARG A 20 -36.55 7.02 -14.97
N TYR A 21 -35.67 7.53 -15.86
CA TYR A 21 -34.22 7.31 -15.74
C TYR A 21 -33.63 7.96 -14.47
N ILE A 22 -34.10 9.16 -14.13
CA ILE A 22 -33.74 9.82 -12.87
C ILE A 22 -34.17 8.99 -11.66
N GLY A 23 -35.40 8.47 -11.67
CA GLY A 23 -35.92 7.59 -10.63
C GLY A 23 -35.13 6.28 -10.49
N GLN A 24 -34.72 5.68 -11.60
CA GLN A 24 -33.84 4.50 -11.61
C GLN A 24 -32.49 4.84 -10.97
N GLY A 25 -31.90 6.00 -11.28
CA GLY A 25 -30.67 6.47 -10.66
C GLY A 25 -30.81 6.64 -9.14
N PHE A 26 -31.88 7.29 -8.68
CA PHE A 26 -32.13 7.46 -7.25
C PHE A 26 -32.33 6.13 -6.52
N MET A 27 -33.02 5.17 -7.13
CA MET A 27 -33.19 3.83 -6.56
C MET A 27 -31.85 3.13 -6.32
N VAL A 28 -30.90 3.27 -7.26
CA VAL A 28 -29.54 2.75 -7.09
C VAL A 28 -28.83 3.45 -5.94
N THR A 29 -28.94 4.78 -5.82
CA THR A 29 -28.30 5.50 -4.70
C THR A 29 -28.87 5.10 -3.34
N LEU A 30 -30.18 4.89 -3.25
CA LEU A 30 -30.84 4.45 -2.02
C LEU A 30 -30.42 3.03 -1.63
N ASP A 31 -30.22 2.13 -2.61
CA ASP A 31 -29.68 0.79 -2.36
C ASP A 31 -28.24 0.85 -1.78
N HIS A 32 -27.40 1.76 -2.27
CA HIS A 32 -26.04 1.95 -1.74
C HIS A 32 -26.03 2.45 -0.29
N MET A 33 -27.02 3.27 0.12
CA MET A 33 -27.14 3.75 1.51
C MET A 33 -27.45 2.63 2.52
N ASN A 34 -28.03 1.52 2.08
CA ASN A 34 -28.38 0.39 2.95
C ASN A 34 -27.23 -0.62 3.14
N ARG A 35 -26.11 -0.46 2.41
CA ARG A 35 -24.93 -1.32 2.51
C ARG A 35 -24.04 -0.90 3.67
N LEU A 36 -23.37 -1.86 4.29
CA LEU A 36 -22.36 -1.54 5.32
C LEU A 36 -21.14 -0.86 4.68
N PRO A 37 -20.55 0.16 5.33
CA PRO A 37 -19.36 0.82 4.82
C PRO A 37 -18.16 -0.15 4.82
N MET A 38 -17.41 -0.16 3.72
CA MET A 38 -16.17 -0.95 3.58
C MET A 38 -14.93 -0.18 4.04
N THR A 39 -15.10 1.00 4.61
CA THR A 39 -14.02 1.89 5.04
C THR A 39 -13.26 1.30 6.24
N ILE A 40 -11.94 1.47 6.24
CA ILE A 40 -11.08 1.17 7.39
C ILE A 40 -10.74 2.48 8.09
N GLN A 41 -10.96 2.55 9.40
CA GLN A 41 -10.81 3.79 10.17
C GLN A 41 -9.36 3.98 10.65
N TYR A 42 -8.48 4.45 9.77
CA TYR A 42 -7.14 4.89 10.19
C TYR A 42 -7.23 6.13 11.10
N PRO A 43 -6.52 6.20 12.25
CA PRO A 43 -5.39 5.36 12.69
C PRO A 43 -5.76 4.19 13.63
N TYR A 44 -7.01 4.08 14.09
CA TYR A 44 -7.42 3.11 15.11
C TYR A 44 -7.62 1.70 14.55
N GLU A 45 -7.98 1.59 13.28
CA GLU A 45 -8.06 0.34 12.54
C GLU A 45 -6.99 0.36 11.43
N LYS A 46 -6.08 -0.63 11.44
CA LYS A 46 -5.01 -0.76 10.44
C LYS A 46 -5.09 -2.10 9.73
N LEU A 47 -4.75 -2.11 8.45
CA LEU A 47 -4.63 -3.34 7.67
C LEU A 47 -3.28 -4.00 7.92
N ILE A 48 -3.29 -5.31 8.12
CA ILE A 48 -2.08 -6.11 8.19
C ILE A 48 -1.51 -6.21 6.77
N PRO A 49 -0.30 -5.67 6.50
CA PRO A 49 0.32 -5.77 5.19
C PRO A 49 0.58 -7.23 4.80
N SER A 50 0.72 -7.50 3.50
CA SER A 50 1.02 -8.85 3.04
C SER A 50 2.43 -9.30 3.43
N GLU A 51 2.67 -10.61 3.49
CA GLU A 51 4.01 -11.19 3.70
C GLU A 51 5.08 -10.68 2.71
N ARG A 52 4.68 -10.30 1.50
CA ARG A 52 5.58 -9.77 0.45
C ARG A 52 5.49 -8.26 0.29
N PHE A 53 4.93 -7.57 1.28
CA PHE A 53 4.84 -6.12 1.26
C PHE A 53 6.25 -5.51 1.27
N ARG A 54 6.36 -4.34 0.62
CA ARG A 54 7.61 -3.66 0.38
C ARG A 54 7.59 -2.32 1.11
N GLY A 55 7.87 -2.35 2.42
CA GLY A 55 7.99 -1.17 3.27
C GLY A 55 9.44 -0.67 3.39
N ARG A 56 9.80 -0.17 4.58
CA ARG A 56 11.18 0.25 4.90
C ARG A 56 12.16 -0.90 4.68
N ILE A 57 13.39 -0.57 4.29
CA ILE A 57 14.47 -1.54 4.19
C ILE A 57 15.16 -1.65 5.56
N HIS A 58 15.34 -2.87 6.04
CA HIS A 58 16.17 -3.19 7.20
C HIS A 58 17.58 -3.60 6.75
N PHE A 59 18.58 -3.22 7.54
CA PHE A 59 19.99 -3.46 7.22
C PHE A 59 20.73 -4.03 8.42
N GLU A 60 21.42 -5.14 8.18
CA GLU A 60 22.31 -5.75 9.16
C GLU A 60 23.78 -5.46 8.81
N PHE A 61 24.43 -4.66 9.66
CA PHE A 61 25.81 -4.22 9.46
C PHE A 61 26.80 -5.40 9.40
N ASP A 62 26.66 -6.37 10.30
CA ASP A 62 27.62 -7.48 10.45
C ASP A 62 27.63 -8.45 9.26
N LYS A 63 26.53 -8.51 8.50
CA LYS A 63 26.40 -9.38 7.32
C LYS A 63 26.87 -8.73 6.02
N CYS A 64 27.13 -7.42 6.01
CA CYS A 64 27.50 -6.72 4.79
C CYS A 64 28.98 -6.92 4.41
N ILE A 65 29.24 -7.25 3.15
CA ILE A 65 30.60 -7.46 2.61
C ILE A 65 31.08 -6.35 1.66
N ALA A 66 30.37 -5.21 1.59
CA ALA A 66 30.68 -4.09 0.69
C ALA A 66 30.90 -4.52 -0.78
N CYS A 67 29.95 -5.31 -1.31
CA CYS A 67 29.97 -5.82 -2.68
C CYS A 67 29.42 -4.83 -3.73
N GLU A 68 28.79 -3.74 -3.30
CA GLU A 68 28.17 -2.70 -4.14
C GLU A 68 27.15 -3.24 -5.16
N VAL A 69 26.63 -4.44 -4.95
CA VAL A 69 25.57 -5.00 -5.80
C VAL A 69 24.30 -4.18 -5.64
N CYS A 70 23.94 -3.80 -4.41
CA CYS A 70 22.77 -2.97 -4.11
C CYS A 70 22.76 -1.63 -4.88
N VAL A 71 23.92 -1.03 -5.11
CA VAL A 71 24.07 0.19 -5.90
C VAL A 71 23.80 -0.10 -7.37
N ARG A 72 24.49 -1.10 -7.93
CA ARG A 72 24.42 -1.46 -9.36
C ARG A 72 23.03 -1.94 -9.81
N VAL A 73 22.27 -2.59 -8.94
CA VAL A 73 20.91 -3.09 -9.25
C VAL A 73 19.82 -2.06 -8.96
N CYS A 74 20.16 -0.98 -8.25
CA CYS A 74 19.23 0.10 -7.99
C CYS A 74 19.03 0.91 -9.29
N PRO A 75 17.78 1.18 -9.72
CA PRO A 75 17.52 1.93 -10.95
C PRO A 75 18.19 3.31 -11.03
N ILE A 76 18.49 3.89 -9.87
CA ILE A 76 19.07 5.24 -9.71
C ILE A 76 20.40 5.23 -8.94
N ASN A 77 20.97 4.06 -8.65
CA ASN A 77 22.21 3.93 -7.86
C ASN A 77 22.15 4.63 -6.48
N LEU A 78 21.04 4.43 -5.74
CA LEU A 78 20.72 5.19 -4.53
C LEU A 78 21.57 4.86 -3.28
N PRO A 79 21.79 3.58 -2.90
CA PRO A 79 22.47 3.29 -1.64
C PRO A 79 23.90 3.83 -1.64
N VAL A 80 24.28 4.54 -0.58
CA VAL A 80 25.65 5.03 -0.42
C VAL A 80 26.42 4.00 0.40
N VAL A 81 27.51 3.49 -0.16
CA VAL A 81 28.32 2.42 0.44
C VAL A 81 29.76 2.90 0.56
N ASP A 82 30.17 3.32 1.76
CA ASP A 82 31.58 3.66 2.01
C ASP A 82 32.31 2.46 2.61
N TRP A 83 33.43 2.10 2.00
CA TRP A 83 34.26 1.00 2.49
C TRP A 83 35.75 1.34 2.35
N GLU A 84 36.56 0.68 3.17
CA GLU A 84 38.01 0.79 3.13
C GLU A 84 38.64 -0.59 2.96
N LEU A 85 39.67 -0.66 2.12
CA LEU A 85 40.42 -1.89 1.92
C LEU A 85 41.47 -2.03 3.03
N LYS A 86 41.24 -2.93 3.97
CA LYS A 86 42.30 -3.32 4.92
C LYS A 86 43.33 -4.18 4.19
N LYS A 87 44.50 -3.58 3.92
CA LYS A 87 45.61 -4.22 3.19
C LYS A 87 46.09 -5.51 3.86
N ASP A 88 46.04 -5.55 5.19
CA ASP A 88 46.53 -6.69 5.99
C ASP A 88 45.68 -7.96 5.79
N ILE A 89 44.36 -7.80 5.66
CA ILE A 89 43.39 -8.90 5.58
C ILE A 89 42.90 -9.11 4.13
N LYS A 90 43.26 -8.19 3.21
CA LYS A 90 42.73 -8.12 1.83
C LYS A 90 41.20 -8.18 1.75
N LYS A 91 40.52 -7.71 2.81
CA LYS A 91 39.05 -7.68 2.92
C LYS A 91 38.58 -6.23 2.92
N LYS A 92 37.50 -5.98 2.18
CA LYS A 92 36.78 -4.71 2.26
C LYS A 92 36.06 -4.63 3.60
N GLN A 93 36.31 -3.58 4.36
CA GLN A 93 35.56 -3.27 5.57
C GLN A 93 34.59 -2.13 5.28
N LEU A 94 33.31 -2.34 5.58
CA LEU A 94 32.30 -1.30 5.49
C LEU A 94 32.53 -0.25 6.59
N LYS A 95 32.48 1.03 6.21
CA LYS A 95 32.56 2.18 7.12
C LYS A 95 31.18 2.78 7.38
N SER A 96 30.47 3.09 6.31
CA SER A 96 29.14 3.70 6.35
C SER A 96 28.23 3.02 5.33
N TYR A 97 26.94 2.99 5.64
CA TYR A 97 25.90 2.61 4.72
C TYR A 97 24.68 3.49 4.98
N SER A 98 24.15 4.13 3.95
CA SER A 98 22.94 4.94 4.06
C SER A 98 22.04 4.78 2.84
N ILE A 99 20.74 4.97 3.08
CA ILE A 99 19.70 4.96 2.05
C ILE A 99 18.78 6.16 2.29
N ASP A 100 18.59 6.98 1.26
CA ASP A 100 17.61 8.06 1.27
C ASP A 100 16.23 7.56 0.84
N PHE A 101 15.33 7.40 1.81
CA PHE A 101 13.96 6.95 1.56
C PHE A 101 13.10 7.99 0.84
N GLY A 102 13.53 9.26 0.76
CA GLY A 102 12.85 10.28 -0.04
C GLY A 102 13.02 10.08 -1.55
N ILE A 103 14.04 9.33 -1.96
CA ILE A 103 14.33 9.00 -3.37
C ILE A 103 14.04 7.52 -3.67
N CYS A 104 14.04 6.66 -2.65
CA CYS A 104 13.76 5.23 -2.79
C CYS A 104 12.37 4.96 -3.37
N ILE A 105 12.30 4.14 -4.42
CA ILE A 105 11.03 3.71 -5.04
C ILE A 105 10.51 2.37 -4.52
N PHE A 106 11.10 1.83 -3.45
CA PHE A 106 10.70 0.56 -2.82
C PHE A 106 10.58 -0.65 -3.79
N CYS A 107 11.43 -0.67 -4.82
CA CYS A 107 11.43 -1.73 -5.83
C CYS A 107 11.97 -3.09 -5.34
N GLY A 108 12.64 -3.17 -4.19
CA GLY A 108 13.12 -4.42 -3.61
C GLY A 108 14.31 -5.09 -4.31
N ASN A 109 14.83 -4.55 -5.43
CA ASN A 109 15.97 -5.15 -6.15
C ASN A 109 17.21 -5.31 -5.25
N CYS A 110 17.49 -4.34 -4.39
CA CYS A 110 18.64 -4.40 -3.49
C CYS A 110 18.55 -5.55 -2.47
N VAL A 111 17.34 -5.96 -2.10
CA VAL A 111 17.10 -7.10 -1.21
C VAL A 111 17.23 -8.41 -1.99
N GLU A 112 16.64 -8.49 -3.18
CA GLU A 112 16.62 -9.71 -4.01
C GLU A 112 18.02 -10.14 -4.47
N TYR A 113 18.86 -9.18 -4.88
CA TYR A 113 20.21 -9.46 -5.36
C TYR A 113 21.28 -9.45 -4.27
N CYS A 114 20.90 -9.33 -2.99
CA CYS A 114 21.86 -9.33 -1.90
C CYS A 114 22.40 -10.76 -1.65
N PRO A 115 23.70 -11.03 -1.83
CA PRO A 115 24.23 -12.39 -1.69
C PRO A 115 24.27 -12.89 -0.23
N THR A 116 24.33 -11.97 0.74
CA THR A 116 24.43 -12.30 2.17
C THR A 116 23.11 -12.12 2.91
N ASN A 117 22.03 -11.74 2.21
CA ASN A 117 20.74 -11.38 2.81
C ASN A 117 20.88 -10.37 3.96
N CYS A 118 21.80 -9.40 3.84
CA CYS A 118 21.97 -8.35 4.85
C CYS A 118 20.90 -7.25 4.75
N LEU A 119 20.18 -7.18 3.63
CA LEU A 119 19.07 -6.28 3.39
C LEU A 119 17.78 -7.08 3.39
N SER A 120 16.76 -6.59 4.06
CA SER A 120 15.42 -7.18 4.06
C SER A 120 14.34 -6.10 3.97
N MET A 121 13.16 -6.47 3.48
CA MET A 121 12.00 -5.57 3.48
C MET A 121 11.25 -5.72 4.81
N THR A 122 10.79 -4.60 5.37
CA THR A 122 9.93 -4.58 6.55
C THR A 122 8.48 -4.25 6.17
N GLU A 123 7.60 -4.41 7.14
CA GLU A 123 6.18 -4.09 7.03
C GLU A 123 5.84 -2.62 7.30
N GLU A 124 6.83 -1.81 7.68
CA GLU A 124 6.62 -0.41 8.03
C GLU A 124 6.40 0.45 6.79
N TYR A 125 5.23 1.10 6.75
CA TYR A 125 4.87 2.06 5.71
C TYR A 125 4.72 3.50 6.26
N GLU A 126 4.77 3.70 7.58
CA GLU A 126 4.54 4.98 8.26
C GLU A 126 5.87 5.75 8.43
N LEU A 127 6.50 6.15 7.32
CA LEU A 127 7.81 6.82 7.29
C LEU A 127 7.74 8.35 7.11
N SER A 128 6.56 8.95 7.33
CA SER A 128 6.35 10.38 7.09
C SER A 128 7.10 11.25 8.11
N ILE A 129 7.76 12.29 7.63
CA ILE A 129 8.52 13.26 8.42
C ILE A 129 8.38 14.69 7.88
N TYR A 130 8.79 15.69 8.67
CA TYR A 130 8.65 17.11 8.33
C TYR A 130 9.77 17.67 7.45
N ASP A 131 11.04 17.28 7.70
CA ASP A 131 12.18 17.65 6.86
C ASP A 131 12.56 16.47 5.96
N ARG A 132 13.01 16.73 4.74
CA ARG A 132 13.48 15.69 3.83
C ARG A 132 14.77 15.02 4.29
N HIS A 133 15.62 15.75 5.02
CA HIS A 133 16.96 15.25 5.37
C HIS A 133 16.91 14.12 6.38
N ASP A 134 15.85 14.03 7.20
CA ASP A 134 15.70 12.93 8.15
C ASP A 134 15.24 11.61 7.48
N LEU A 135 14.86 11.63 6.17
CA LEU A 135 14.57 10.41 5.40
C LEU A 135 15.85 9.70 4.95
N ASN A 136 17.00 10.36 5.08
CA ASN A 136 18.29 9.73 4.87
C ASN A 136 18.67 8.90 6.10
N TYR A 137 18.44 7.59 6.02
CA TYR A 137 18.66 6.69 7.14
C TYR A 137 20.08 6.14 7.11
N ASP A 138 20.80 6.34 8.21
CA ASP A 138 22.08 5.71 8.46
C ASP A 138 21.94 4.22 8.79
N GLN A 139 23.05 3.50 8.71
CA GLN A 139 23.15 2.07 9.03
C GLN A 139 22.54 1.68 10.39
N ILE A 140 22.65 2.55 11.40
CA ILE A 140 22.09 2.32 12.74
C ILE A 140 20.56 2.48 12.70
N ALA A 141 20.04 3.47 11.98
CA ALA A 141 18.62 3.68 11.83
C ALA A 141 17.96 2.56 11.02
N LEU A 142 18.64 2.09 9.96
CA LEU A 142 18.19 0.96 9.15
C LEU A 142 18.15 -0.36 9.95
N GLY A 143 19.11 -0.56 10.87
CA GLY A 143 19.18 -1.72 11.76
C GLY A 143 18.15 -1.74 12.88
N ARG A 144 17.30 -0.72 13.01
CA ARG A 144 16.19 -0.74 13.98
C ARG A 144 15.18 -1.81 13.62
N LEU A 145 14.68 -2.48 14.67
CA LEU A 145 13.59 -3.44 14.57
C LEU A 145 12.34 -2.74 14.02
N PRO A 146 11.59 -3.41 13.12
CA PRO A 146 10.35 -2.86 12.62
C PRO A 146 9.27 -2.86 13.71
N ILE A 147 8.44 -1.83 13.69
CA ILE A 147 7.21 -1.74 14.49
C ILE A 147 6.17 -2.63 13.84
N SER A 148 5.74 -3.68 14.55
CA SER A 148 4.68 -4.53 14.06
C SER A 148 3.32 -3.95 14.40
N VAL A 149 2.41 -3.94 13.43
CA VAL A 149 1.05 -3.40 13.60
C VAL A 149 0.22 -4.22 14.60
N ILE A 150 0.64 -5.46 14.87
CA ILE A 150 -0.08 -6.43 15.72
C ILE A 150 0.22 -6.20 17.22
N GLU A 151 1.39 -5.68 17.55
CA GLU A 151 1.82 -5.50 18.94
C GLU A 151 1.21 -4.24 19.60
N ASP A 152 0.67 -3.32 18.80
CA ASP A 152 0.06 -2.09 19.30
C ASP A 152 -1.33 -2.36 19.92
N SER A 153 -1.42 -2.22 21.25
CA SER A 153 -2.67 -2.45 21.99
C SER A 153 -3.79 -1.45 21.68
N THR A 154 -3.46 -0.29 21.09
CA THR A 154 -4.40 0.77 20.73
C THR A 154 -5.04 0.56 19.36
N ILE A 155 -4.53 -0.40 18.57
CA ILE A 155 -4.91 -0.60 17.17
C ILE A 155 -5.66 -1.91 17.02
N LYS A 156 -6.77 -1.85 16.28
CA LYS A 156 -7.49 -3.04 15.83
C LYS A 156 -7.00 -3.44 14.45
N THR A 157 -6.41 -4.62 14.35
CA THR A 157 -5.86 -5.13 13.10
C THR A 157 -6.92 -5.81 12.25
N ILE A 158 -6.90 -5.55 10.95
CA ILE A 158 -7.79 -6.13 9.95
C ILE A 158 -6.94 -6.87 8.92
N SER A 159 -7.31 -8.09 8.56
CA SER A 159 -6.58 -8.87 7.56
C SER A 159 -6.93 -8.46 6.13
N ASN A 160 -5.94 -8.54 5.25
CA ASN A 160 -6.12 -8.31 3.82
C ASN A 160 -6.98 -9.40 3.17
N LEU A 161 -7.63 -9.07 2.04
CA LEU A 161 -8.56 -9.97 1.32
C LEU A 161 -7.95 -11.33 0.99
N SER A 162 -6.66 -11.38 0.63
CA SER A 162 -5.92 -12.60 0.30
C SER A 162 -5.81 -13.59 1.48
N TYR A 163 -5.92 -13.09 2.72
CA TYR A 163 -5.85 -13.87 3.94
C TYR A 163 -7.22 -14.25 4.51
N LEU A 164 -8.31 -13.76 3.90
CA LEU A 164 -9.66 -14.12 4.30
C LEU A 164 -10.00 -15.53 3.82
N SER A 165 -10.73 -16.28 4.65
CA SER A 165 -11.21 -17.61 4.28
C SER A 165 -12.15 -17.52 3.07
N LYS A 166 -12.09 -18.51 2.16
CA LYS A 166 -12.85 -18.55 0.90
C LYS A 166 -14.38 -18.37 1.06
N GLY A 167 -14.92 -18.57 2.27
CA GLY A 167 -16.33 -18.36 2.61
C GLY A 167 -16.71 -16.92 3.00
N ASN A 168 -15.78 -16.14 3.55
CA ASN A 168 -15.99 -14.75 4.00
C ASN A 168 -15.91 -13.70 2.88
N ILE A 169 -15.47 -14.11 1.68
CA ILE A 169 -15.50 -13.28 0.46
C ILE A 169 -16.94 -13.06 0.00
N LYS A 170 -17.84 -14.01 0.31
CA LYS A 170 -19.29 -13.75 0.33
C LYS A 170 -19.51 -12.93 1.59
N GLY A 171 -19.66 -11.61 1.40
CA GLY A 171 -19.45 -10.59 2.42
C GLY A 171 -19.92 -10.97 3.82
N HIS A 172 -19.15 -10.50 4.83
CA HIS A 172 -19.49 -10.50 6.26
C HIS A 172 -20.92 -10.96 6.51
N SER A 173 -21.05 -12.13 7.12
CA SER A 173 -22.28 -12.91 7.34
C SER A 173 -23.41 -12.23 8.13
N ASN A 174 -23.43 -10.90 8.20
CA ASN A 174 -24.58 -10.06 8.53
C ASN A 174 -25.24 -9.53 7.24
N SER A 175 -25.97 -10.43 6.58
CA SER A 175 -27.30 -10.24 5.94
C SER A 175 -27.71 -8.94 5.21
N ARG A 176 -26.82 -8.04 4.78
CA ARG A 176 -27.21 -6.81 4.03
C ARG A 176 -26.43 -6.50 2.75
N ASN A 177 -25.39 -7.27 2.41
CA ASN A 177 -24.46 -6.91 1.33
C ASN A 177 -24.60 -7.73 0.04
N VAL A 178 -25.71 -8.44 -0.18
CA VAL A 178 -25.97 -9.10 -1.48
C VAL A 178 -27.33 -8.66 -2.00
N THR A 179 -27.32 -7.68 -2.90
CA THR A 179 -28.43 -7.46 -3.82
C THR A 179 -28.58 -8.71 -4.69
N LYS A 180 -29.46 -9.60 -4.25
CA LYS A 180 -30.03 -10.65 -5.08
C LYS A 180 -31.13 -9.99 -5.94
N PHE A 181 -30.76 -9.04 -6.80
CA PHE A 181 -31.71 -8.38 -7.70
C PHE A 181 -31.16 -8.38 -9.14
N PHE A 182 -31.82 -9.20 -9.96
CA PHE A 182 -31.80 -9.26 -11.42
C PHE A 182 -30.43 -9.42 -12.12
N CYS A 183 -30.01 -10.67 -12.26
CA CYS A 183 -29.68 -11.19 -13.58
C CYS A 183 -30.70 -12.27 -13.95
#